data_AF-A0A813DEJ5-F1
#
_entry.id   AF-A0A813DEJ5-F1
#
_cell.length_a   1.000
_cell.length_b   1.000
_cell.length_c   1.000
_cell.angle_alpha   90.00
_cell.angle_beta   90.00
_cell.angle_gamma   90.00
#
_symmetry.space_group_name_H-M   'P 1'
#
loop_
_entity.id
_entity.type
_entity.pdbx_description
1 polymer ?
#
loop_
_entity_poly.entity_id
_entity_poly.type
_entity_poly.pdbx_seq_one_letter_code
_entity_poly.pdbx_strand_id
1 'polypeptide(L)'
;MATWARCCCRGSTALSASLATASAVGLGVLTLPLPRAERGGLTRRGDALRCEGRPASAEGPSGLSGLCASTGIRYYTARSWPAEKSSCSCAVADRLLSFVVTDGLGSGGDRCANFCASKLPGLVAQAFLERLHQAPLWAQVDSAGEFLAEADAAAAAWAQALTIGFTGCDSAVSELLPEAGCGAVACVVARSGLYVASIGLGRVVVGSETDGGMTLLCDEASSPHSLLSEGERARLLDVPFSSSVPARKEEAPTRMLGGPIAKQKDPSLLGLPDIVRIEHEVDGRRFVLLGSPSLWAWGPRLPVQWAVEAFRAGRNPAEELVRKADADEDVVVVVLVIPPGLGGQSSPLPPHAEEMRSGMELQKLPLAVMTEYKNRLHGIDATIAEAAALEEAQGAQAESAKKELQQAGADVKAQMDEEDAALLKCAGLRKGKLEASGASEKAKRDLGEAKKELALAQVMCLNASQVKEVDAKRKQAVQLAEDAKKRQLVAIEATKKALEEVKALKGKGKGKRSAAADDAEGTPASKKGRSPAASPKEATPKGLPLEEQETVPAATQVGLEEDAEDIE
;
A
#
# COMPACT_ATOMS: atom_id res chain seq x y z
N MET A 1 31.27 60.16 28.04
CA MET A 1 32.09 59.70 29.19
C MET A 1 31.99 58.18 29.21
N ALA A 2 32.99 57.32 29.11
CA ALA A 2 34.42 57.34 28.80
C ALA A 2 34.69 55.87 28.36
N THR A 3 35.02 55.60 27.09
CA THR A 3 36.38 55.26 26.56
C THR A 3 37.10 54.02 27.13
N TRP A 4 37.30 53.00 26.25
CA TRP A 4 38.51 52.20 25.91
C TRP A 4 38.18 50.70 25.67
N ALA A 5 38.32 50.08 24.47
CA ALA A 5 39.41 49.89 23.48
C ALA A 5 40.45 48.83 23.95
N ARG A 6 40.75 47.69 23.27
CA ARG A 6 41.43 47.36 21.98
C ARG A 6 41.49 45.79 21.91
N CYS A 7 41.85 45.03 20.87
CA CYS A 7 42.85 45.21 19.81
C CYS A 7 42.67 44.17 18.67
N CYS A 8 42.99 44.57 17.43
CA CYS A 8 43.21 43.72 16.25
C CYS A 8 44.69 43.36 16.09
N CYS A 9 45.01 42.29 15.34
CA CYS A 9 46.19 42.20 14.47
C CYS A 9 45.96 41.25 13.28
N ARG A 10 46.47 41.69 12.12
CA ARG A 10 46.45 41.09 10.76
C ARG A 10 47.55 40.04 10.56
N GLY A 11 47.43 39.22 9.50
CA GLY A 11 48.58 38.60 8.82
C GLY A 11 48.21 37.61 7.71
N SER A 12 48.63 37.89 6.48
CA SER A 12 48.37 37.16 5.22
C SER A 12 49.52 36.20 4.88
N THR A 13 49.25 35.08 4.19
CA THR A 13 49.87 34.59 2.92
C THR A 13 49.80 33.07 2.73
N ALA A 14 49.73 32.68 1.46
CA ALA A 14 49.54 31.34 0.91
C ALA A 14 50.77 30.41 1.01
N LEU A 15 50.55 29.08 0.95
CA LEU A 15 51.31 28.14 0.09
C LEU A 15 50.79 26.69 0.20
N SER A 16 51.16 25.95 -0.83
CA SER A 16 50.65 24.68 -1.36
C SER A 16 51.01 23.40 -0.58
N ALA A 17 50.18 22.38 -0.80
CA ALA A 17 50.49 20.95 -1.03
C ALA A 17 51.48 20.22 -0.10
N SER A 18 51.05 19.09 0.49
CA SER A 18 51.60 17.75 0.18
C SER A 18 50.87 16.66 0.98
N LEU A 19 50.99 15.45 0.43
CA LEU A 19 50.37 14.17 0.78
C LEU A 19 50.71 13.60 2.17
N ALA A 20 49.80 12.71 2.57
CA ALA A 20 50.00 11.45 3.30
C ALA A 20 50.43 11.50 4.78
N THR A 21 49.58 10.93 5.65
CA THR A 21 49.83 9.61 6.27
C THR A 21 48.65 9.17 7.13
N ALA A 22 48.43 7.86 7.15
CA ALA A 22 47.39 7.17 7.90
C ALA A 22 47.65 7.18 9.42
N SER A 23 46.59 7.17 10.22
CA SER A 23 46.54 6.36 11.44
C SER A 23 45.11 6.21 11.94
N ALA A 24 44.71 4.94 12.05
CA ALA A 24 43.60 4.49 12.86
C ALA A 24 43.95 4.64 14.34
N VAL A 25 43.09 5.29 15.14
CA VAL A 25 43.00 5.07 16.58
C VAL A 25 41.53 5.23 16.98
N GLY A 26 40.99 4.19 17.60
CA GLY A 26 39.63 4.19 18.15
C GLY A 26 39.52 5.01 19.43
N LEU A 27 38.32 5.56 19.63
CA LEU A 27 37.80 6.12 20.88
C LEU A 27 36.37 5.56 20.96
N GLY A 28 35.99 4.73 21.93
CA GLY A 28 36.24 4.89 23.36
C GLY A 28 35.01 5.56 23.97
N VAL A 29 33.91 4.81 24.06
CA VAL A 29 32.65 5.26 24.67
C VAL A 29 32.86 5.39 26.18
N LEU A 30 32.84 6.63 26.69
CA LEU A 30 32.80 6.95 28.11
C LEU A 30 31.34 7.13 28.53
N THR A 31 30.80 6.15 29.25
CA THR A 31 29.55 6.26 30.02
C THR A 31 29.87 6.84 31.40
N LEU A 32 29.24 7.98 31.74
CA LEU A 32 29.25 8.56 33.08
C LEU A 32 27.97 8.15 33.84
N PRO A 33 28.05 7.79 35.13
CA PRO A 33 26.89 7.42 35.94
C PRO A 33 26.26 8.66 36.59
N LEU A 34 24.93 8.77 36.51
CA LEU A 34 24.13 9.75 37.25
C LEU A 34 23.70 9.21 38.63
N PRO A 35 23.57 10.07 39.65
CA PRO A 35 23.37 9.65 41.03
C PRO A 35 21.93 9.31 41.37
N ARG A 36 21.83 8.32 42.25
CA ARG A 36 20.62 7.70 42.82
C ARG A 36 20.06 8.62 43.92
N ALA A 37 18.85 9.13 43.73
CA ALA A 37 18.10 9.83 44.78
C ALA A 37 16.99 8.91 45.31
N GLU A 38 17.09 8.54 46.59
CA GLU A 38 16.03 7.90 47.34
C GLU A 38 14.93 8.92 47.70
N ARG A 39 13.66 8.56 47.48
CA ARG A 39 12.52 9.03 48.26
C ARG A 39 11.41 7.98 48.21
N GLY A 40 11.05 7.49 49.39
CA GLY A 40 9.93 6.57 49.59
C GLY A 40 8.58 7.27 49.53
N GLY A 41 7.53 6.48 49.33
CA GLY A 41 6.14 6.93 49.43
C GLY A 41 5.17 5.91 48.86
N LEU A 42 4.38 5.28 49.74
CA LEU A 42 3.31 4.32 49.48
C LEU A 42 2.42 4.68 48.27
N THR A 43 2.13 3.71 47.41
CA THR A 43 0.79 3.51 46.81
C THR A 43 0.59 2.07 46.34
N ARG A 44 -0.66 1.64 46.40
CA ARG A 44 -1.17 0.25 46.36
C ARG A 44 -0.77 -0.51 45.08
N ARG A 45 -0.26 -1.73 45.27
CA ARG A 45 -0.19 -2.78 44.23
C ARG A 45 -1.61 -3.17 43.82
N GLY A 46 -1.95 -2.94 42.55
CA GLY A 46 -2.95 -3.72 41.84
C GLY A 46 -2.24 -4.91 41.19
N ASP A 47 -2.73 -6.11 41.45
CA ASP A 47 -2.15 -7.37 40.99
C ASP A 47 -2.22 -7.50 39.46
N ALA A 48 -1.07 -7.31 38.81
CA ALA A 48 -0.84 -7.85 37.47
C ALA A 48 -0.56 -9.35 37.62
N LEU A 49 -1.56 -10.18 37.31
CA LEU A 49 -1.42 -11.63 37.21
C LEU A 49 -0.39 -11.96 36.12
N ARG A 50 0.81 -12.32 36.56
CA ARG A 50 1.89 -12.86 35.74
C ARG A 50 1.60 -14.34 35.51
N CYS A 51 1.07 -14.69 34.33
CA CYS A 51 0.94 -16.08 33.90
C CYS A 51 2.31 -16.58 33.41
N GLU A 52 3.13 -17.13 34.31
CA GLU A 52 4.32 -17.90 33.92
C GLU A 52 3.91 -19.37 33.68
N GLY A 53 4.27 -19.91 32.51
CA GLY A 53 4.37 -21.36 32.31
C GLY A 53 3.39 -22.04 31.35
N ARG A 54 3.03 -21.43 30.20
CA ARG A 54 2.45 -22.20 29.08
C ARG A 54 3.54 -22.52 28.05
N PRO A 55 3.82 -23.80 27.74
CA PRO A 55 4.75 -24.15 26.67
C PRO A 55 4.23 -23.61 25.33
N ALA A 56 5.15 -23.18 24.46
CA ALA A 56 4.86 -22.70 23.11
C ALA A 56 4.24 -23.81 22.25
N SER A 57 2.92 -24.03 22.38
CA SER A 57 2.16 -24.89 21.49
C SER A 57 1.66 -24.05 20.33
N ALA A 58 1.95 -24.49 19.10
CA ALA A 58 1.38 -24.08 17.80
C ALA A 58 0.71 -22.70 17.77
N GLU A 59 1.34 -21.74 17.07
CA GLU A 59 0.87 -20.38 16.80
C GLU A 59 -0.58 -20.36 16.27
N GLY A 60 -1.56 -20.44 17.17
CA GLY A 60 -2.97 -20.29 16.85
C GLY A 60 -3.32 -18.82 16.62
N PRO A 61 -4.46 -18.54 15.97
CA PRO A 61 -4.92 -17.17 15.76
C PRO A 61 -5.04 -16.43 17.10
N SER A 62 -4.38 -15.27 17.21
CA SER A 62 -4.44 -14.44 18.41
C SER A 62 -5.71 -13.60 18.38
N GLY A 63 -6.75 -14.03 19.08
CA GLY A 63 -7.98 -13.26 19.25
C GLY A 63 -7.93 -12.33 20.46
N LEU A 64 -8.56 -11.16 20.34
CA LEU A 64 -8.86 -10.27 21.46
C LEU A 64 -10.38 -10.16 21.61
N SER A 65 -10.87 -10.07 22.84
CA SER A 65 -12.29 -9.85 23.13
C SER A 65 -12.45 -8.80 24.20
N GLY A 66 -13.51 -8.00 24.10
CA GLY A 66 -13.87 -7.03 25.14
C GLY A 66 -15.36 -6.77 25.24
N LEU A 67 -15.72 -6.01 26.26
CA LEU A 67 -17.10 -5.65 26.60
C LEU A 67 -17.14 -4.16 26.96
N CYS A 68 -17.94 -3.39 26.24
CA CYS A 68 -18.23 -2.02 26.64
C CYS A 68 -19.25 -2.02 27.78
N ALA A 69 -18.80 -1.70 28.99
CA ALA A 69 -19.62 -1.78 30.19
C ALA A 69 -20.87 -0.87 30.15
N SER A 70 -20.80 0.27 29.46
CA SER A 70 -21.90 1.24 29.39
C SER A 70 -23.01 0.84 28.41
N THR A 71 -22.68 0.10 27.35
CA THR A 71 -23.65 -0.28 26.30
C THR A 71 -23.94 -1.77 26.24
N GLY A 72 -23.15 -2.60 26.93
CA GLY A 72 -23.25 -4.05 26.87
C GLY A 72 -22.77 -4.66 25.55
N ILE A 73 -22.25 -3.85 24.62
CA ILE A 73 -21.71 -4.32 23.34
C ILE A 73 -20.46 -5.14 23.60
N ARG A 74 -20.46 -6.38 23.09
CA ARG A 74 -19.26 -7.22 23.07
C ARG A 74 -18.58 -7.10 21.72
N TYR A 75 -17.27 -7.11 21.69
CA TYR A 75 -16.51 -7.15 20.46
C TYR A 75 -15.45 -8.24 20.53
N TYR A 76 -15.12 -8.76 19.36
CA TYR A 76 -14.12 -9.79 19.15
C TYR A 76 -13.29 -9.40 17.94
N THR A 77 -11.98 -9.51 18.04
CA THR A 77 -11.08 -9.31 16.91
C THR A 77 -10.19 -10.52 16.75
N ALA A 78 -9.86 -10.86 15.51
CA ALA A 78 -8.91 -11.92 15.20
C ALA A 78 -8.22 -11.59 13.88
N ARG A 79 -7.03 -12.19 13.69
CA ARG A 79 -6.25 -12.09 12.46
C ARG A 79 -5.60 -13.42 12.13
N SER A 80 -5.48 -13.74 10.83
CA SER A 80 -4.82 -14.97 10.38
C SER A 80 -3.31 -14.90 10.59
N TRP A 81 -2.70 -13.74 10.36
CA TRP A 81 -1.24 -13.56 10.44
C TRP A 81 -0.82 -12.68 11.63
N PRO A 82 0.41 -12.85 12.15
CA PRO A 82 0.99 -11.92 13.11
C PRO A 82 0.96 -10.49 12.58
N ALA A 83 0.74 -9.51 13.47
CA ALA A 83 0.58 -8.11 13.09
C ALA A 83 1.73 -7.52 12.26
N GLU A 84 2.96 -8.02 12.45
CA GLU A 84 4.15 -7.57 11.72
C GLU A 84 4.19 -8.07 10.26
N LYS A 85 3.42 -9.11 9.92
CA LYS A 85 3.39 -9.74 8.59
C LYS A 85 2.10 -9.45 7.83
N SER A 86 1.05 -9.03 8.53
CA SER A 86 -0.27 -8.74 7.97
C SER A 86 -0.24 -7.41 7.21
N SER A 87 -0.75 -7.41 5.97
CA SER A 87 -1.09 -6.19 5.23
C SER A 87 -2.38 -5.55 5.75
N CYS A 88 -3.18 -6.30 6.49
CA CYS A 88 -4.39 -5.85 7.13
C CYS A 88 -4.15 -5.38 8.57
N SER A 89 -4.95 -4.42 9.03
CA SER A 89 -4.90 -3.93 10.41
C SER A 89 -6.28 -3.63 10.94
N CYS A 90 -6.45 -3.69 12.25
CA CYS A 90 -7.70 -3.32 12.91
C CYS A 90 -7.44 -2.46 14.14
N ALA A 91 -8.38 -1.56 14.43
CA ALA A 91 -8.37 -0.77 15.65
C ALA A 91 -9.73 -0.78 16.31
N VAL A 92 -9.71 -0.76 17.64
CA VAL A 92 -10.88 -0.75 18.50
C VAL A 92 -10.75 0.42 19.47
N ALA A 93 -11.65 1.39 19.36
CA ALA A 93 -11.76 2.52 20.26
C ALA A 93 -12.99 2.37 21.16
N ASP A 94 -12.88 1.52 22.19
CA ASP A 94 -13.99 1.11 23.07
C ASP A 94 -14.82 2.25 23.65
N ARG A 95 -14.16 3.33 24.06
CA ARG A 95 -14.83 4.49 24.67
C ARG A 95 -15.70 5.25 23.67
N LEU A 96 -15.37 5.14 22.39
CA LEU A 96 -16.05 5.81 21.28
C LEU A 96 -16.92 4.85 20.48
N LEU A 97 -16.89 3.54 20.80
CA LEU A 97 -17.55 2.47 20.06
C LEU A 97 -17.28 2.55 18.55
N SER A 98 -16.03 2.89 18.21
CA SER A 98 -15.54 2.99 16.84
C SER A 98 -14.60 1.83 16.56
N PHE A 99 -14.89 1.12 15.47
CA PHE A 99 -14.22 -0.09 15.05
C PHE A 99 -13.76 0.09 13.62
N VAL A 100 -12.49 -0.19 13.33
CA VAL A 100 -11.91 0.01 12.00
C VAL A 100 -11.17 -1.26 11.59
N VAL A 101 -11.38 -1.66 10.34
CA VAL A 101 -10.55 -2.65 9.63
C VAL A 101 -9.98 -1.99 8.38
N THR A 102 -8.70 -2.19 8.14
CA THR A 102 -7.96 -1.64 7.01
C THR A 102 -7.23 -2.75 6.28
N ASP A 103 -7.09 -2.61 4.97
CA ASP A 103 -6.48 -3.60 4.07
C ASP A 103 -5.46 -2.92 3.17
N GLY A 104 -4.18 -3.24 3.36
CA GLY A 104 -3.06 -2.62 2.66
C GLY A 104 -2.97 -3.01 1.20
N LEU A 105 -2.82 -2.02 0.32
CA LEU A 105 -2.74 -2.20 -1.13
C LEU A 105 -1.34 -1.85 -1.66
N GLY A 106 -0.75 -2.77 -2.42
CA GLY A 106 0.52 -2.57 -3.12
C GLY A 106 1.74 -2.43 -2.18
N SER A 107 2.81 -1.85 -2.70
CA SER A 107 4.07 -1.68 -1.97
C SER A 107 3.92 -0.69 -0.81
N GLY A 108 4.10 -1.17 0.42
CA GLY A 108 3.95 -0.35 1.63
C GLY A 108 2.50 -0.20 2.11
N GLY A 109 1.55 -0.94 1.52
CA GLY A 109 0.14 -0.91 1.91
C GLY A 109 -0.07 -1.28 3.38
N ASP A 110 0.74 -2.18 3.93
CA ASP A 110 0.80 -2.54 5.35
C ASP A 110 1.03 -1.32 6.27
N ARG A 111 1.95 -0.44 5.90
CA ARG A 111 2.23 0.80 6.65
C ARG A 111 1.07 1.78 6.56
N CYS A 112 0.42 1.86 5.39
CA CYS A 112 -0.77 2.68 5.19
C CYS A 112 -1.93 2.16 6.04
N ALA A 113 -2.23 0.86 5.99
CA ALA A 113 -3.27 0.22 6.78
C ALA A 113 -3.04 0.42 8.28
N ASN A 114 -1.83 0.18 8.77
CA ASN A 114 -1.49 0.41 10.18
C ASN A 114 -1.65 1.88 10.60
N PHE A 115 -1.21 2.84 9.77
CA PHE A 115 -1.43 4.26 10.03
C PHE A 115 -2.92 4.58 10.11
N CYS A 116 -3.70 4.19 9.10
CA CYS A 116 -5.13 4.44 9.02
C CYS A 116 -5.89 3.83 10.20
N ALA A 117 -5.63 2.56 10.54
CA ALA A 117 -6.24 1.91 11.69
C ALA A 117 -5.96 2.69 12.99
N SER A 118 -4.73 3.19 13.18
CA SER A 118 -4.35 3.93 14.39
C SER A 118 -4.95 5.34 14.49
N LYS A 119 -5.16 6.04 13.36
CA LYS A 119 -5.54 7.45 13.32
C LYS A 119 -7.02 7.68 13.08
N LEU A 120 -7.64 6.87 12.23
CA LEU A 120 -9.00 7.10 11.74
C LEU A 120 -10.04 7.19 12.86
N PRO A 121 -10.06 6.31 13.90
CA PRO A 121 -11.03 6.44 15.00
C PRO A 121 -10.94 7.79 15.73
N GLY A 122 -9.71 8.28 15.95
CA GLY A 122 -9.47 9.56 16.63
C GLY A 122 -9.92 10.75 15.78
N LEU A 123 -9.61 10.74 14.48
CA LEU A 123 -10.01 11.79 13.55
C LEU A 123 -11.54 11.88 13.40
N VAL A 124 -12.23 10.73 13.29
CA VAL A 124 -13.70 10.70 13.21
C VAL A 124 -14.33 11.24 14.49
N ALA A 125 -13.82 10.84 15.67
CA ALA A 125 -14.36 11.30 16.94
C ALA A 125 -14.12 12.80 17.16
N GLN A 126 -12.93 13.30 16.82
CA GLN A 126 -12.62 14.73 16.87
C GLN A 126 -13.57 15.52 15.95
N ALA A 127 -13.72 15.09 14.69
CA ALA A 127 -14.62 15.73 13.74
C ALA A 127 -16.07 15.75 14.23
N PHE A 128 -16.54 14.68 14.87
CA PHE A 128 -17.88 14.63 15.45
C PHE A 128 -18.04 15.62 16.61
N LEU A 129 -17.07 15.68 17.53
CA LEU A 129 -17.10 16.62 18.64
C LEU A 129 -17.06 18.07 18.16
N GLU A 130 -16.16 18.42 17.25
CA GLU A 130 -16.09 19.76 16.64
C GLU A 130 -17.42 20.10 15.96
N ARG A 131 -18.02 19.14 15.26
CA ARG A 131 -19.31 19.33 14.61
C ARG A 131 -20.44 19.60 15.58
N LEU A 132 -20.47 18.93 16.72
CA LEU A 132 -21.45 19.16 17.79
C LEU A 132 -21.27 20.52 18.47
N HIS A 133 -20.02 20.99 18.61
CA HIS A 133 -19.75 22.33 19.15
C HIS A 133 -20.19 23.44 18.19
N GLN A 134 -19.99 23.25 16.88
CA GLN A 134 -20.36 24.23 15.87
C GLN A 134 -21.87 24.35 15.69
N ALA A 135 -22.58 23.22 15.65
CA ALA A 135 -24.03 23.22 15.61
C ALA A 135 -24.58 21.98 16.34
N PRO A 136 -25.14 22.14 17.53
CA PRO A 136 -25.68 21.02 18.30
C PRO A 136 -26.81 20.32 17.54
N LEU A 137 -27.11 19.07 17.90
CA LEU A 137 -28.09 18.24 17.17
C LEU A 137 -29.47 18.89 17.06
N TRP A 138 -29.94 19.53 18.13
CA TRP A 138 -31.24 20.20 18.17
C TRP A 138 -31.32 21.47 17.31
N ALA A 139 -30.18 22.00 16.85
CA ALA A 139 -30.10 23.18 16.00
C ALA A 139 -29.96 22.82 14.50
N GLN A 140 -29.97 21.53 14.15
CA GLN A 140 -29.84 21.10 12.77
C GLN A 140 -31.12 21.35 11.98
N VAL A 141 -30.96 21.92 10.79
CA VAL A 141 -32.04 22.14 9.84
C VAL A 141 -31.72 21.48 8.50
N ASP A 142 -32.76 21.06 7.77
CA ASP A 142 -32.65 20.50 6.43
C ASP A 142 -32.48 21.58 5.35
N SER A 143 -32.50 21.18 4.07
CA SER A 143 -32.41 22.12 2.94
C SER A 143 -33.61 23.08 2.82
N ALA A 144 -34.74 22.76 3.45
CA ALA A 144 -35.92 23.62 3.51
C ALA A 144 -35.90 24.57 4.73
N GLY A 145 -34.93 24.39 5.63
CA GLY A 145 -34.82 25.15 6.89
C GLY A 145 -35.66 24.59 8.02
N GLU A 146 -36.22 23.38 7.87
CA GLU A 146 -36.98 22.70 8.92
C GLU A 146 -36.04 21.96 9.88
N PHE A 147 -36.36 21.98 11.18
CA PHE A 147 -35.55 21.27 12.18
C PHE A 147 -35.60 19.75 11.94
N LEU A 148 -34.43 19.14 11.85
CA LEU A 148 -34.31 17.70 11.71
C LEU A 148 -34.72 16.99 13.02
N ALA A 149 -35.34 15.82 12.89
CA ALA A 149 -35.51 14.92 14.02
C ALA A 149 -34.13 14.56 14.60
N GLU A 150 -34.04 14.32 15.92
CA GLU A 150 -32.76 14.07 16.60
C GLU A 150 -31.96 12.94 15.95
N ALA A 151 -32.63 11.87 15.51
CA ALA A 151 -31.99 10.74 14.84
C ALA A 151 -31.38 11.12 13.48
N ASP A 152 -32.05 11.99 12.71
CA ASP A 152 -31.59 12.46 11.40
C ASP A 152 -30.51 13.53 11.54
N ALA A 153 -30.63 14.41 12.54
CA ALA A 153 -29.58 15.34 12.93
C ALA A 153 -28.30 14.60 13.34
N ALA A 154 -28.44 13.53 14.15
CA ALA A 154 -27.32 12.68 14.53
C ALA A 154 -26.74 11.95 13.31
N ALA A 155 -27.59 11.49 12.39
CA ALA A 155 -27.15 10.86 11.16
C ALA A 155 -26.33 11.79 10.27
N ALA A 156 -26.80 13.02 10.07
CA ALA A 156 -26.07 14.04 9.33
C ALA A 156 -24.73 14.37 9.99
N ALA A 157 -24.71 14.51 11.33
CA ALA A 157 -23.49 14.79 12.08
C ALA A 157 -22.46 13.65 11.97
N TRP A 158 -22.89 12.38 12.08
CA TRP A 158 -22.00 11.23 11.91
C TRP A 158 -21.51 11.07 10.47
N ALA A 159 -22.38 11.27 9.48
CA ALA A 159 -21.98 11.22 8.07
C ALA A 159 -20.92 12.28 7.74
N GLN A 160 -21.08 13.50 8.26
CA GLN A 160 -20.07 14.55 8.10
C GLN A 160 -18.78 14.20 8.84
N ALA A 161 -18.86 13.72 10.08
CA ALA A 161 -17.68 13.33 10.86
C ALA A 161 -16.88 12.20 10.21
N LEU A 162 -17.56 11.20 9.65
CA LEU A 162 -16.93 10.12 8.90
C LEU A 162 -16.26 10.65 7.63
N THR A 163 -16.94 11.50 6.86
CA THR A 163 -16.35 12.13 5.66
C THR A 163 -15.10 12.93 6.00
N ILE A 164 -15.15 13.76 7.05
CA ILE A 164 -14.00 14.57 7.50
C ILE A 164 -12.88 13.66 8.01
N GLY A 165 -13.20 12.65 8.81
CA GLY A 165 -12.21 11.71 9.35
C GLY A 165 -11.47 10.94 8.26
N PHE A 166 -12.18 10.44 7.25
CA PHE A 166 -11.57 9.73 6.12
C PHE A 166 -10.73 10.67 5.24
N THR A 167 -11.23 11.87 4.89
CA THR A 167 -10.48 12.83 4.06
C THR A 167 -9.25 13.40 4.78
N GLY A 168 -9.35 13.66 6.09
CA GLY A 168 -8.22 14.02 6.93
C GLY A 168 -7.18 12.90 7.01
N CYS A 169 -7.63 11.65 7.17
CA CYS A 169 -6.73 10.49 7.18
C CYS A 169 -6.06 10.28 5.81
N ASP A 170 -6.80 10.45 4.72
CA ASP A 170 -6.29 10.34 3.34
C ASP A 170 -5.18 11.35 3.07
N SER A 171 -5.39 12.59 3.50
CA SER A 171 -4.44 13.69 3.34
C SER A 171 -3.16 13.41 4.14
N ALA A 172 -3.30 13.05 5.42
CA ALA A 172 -2.17 12.74 6.30
C ALA A 172 -1.33 11.55 5.78
N VAL A 173 -1.97 10.49 5.30
CA VAL A 173 -1.26 9.35 4.68
C VAL A 173 -0.56 9.78 3.40
N SER A 174 -1.22 10.56 2.55
CA SER A 174 -0.67 10.98 1.26
C SER A 174 0.63 11.77 1.41
N GLU A 175 0.75 12.55 2.49
CA GLU A 175 1.97 13.28 2.83
C GLU A 175 3.10 12.37 3.34
N LEU A 176 2.77 11.41 4.20
CA LEU A 176 3.73 10.54 4.87
C LEU A 176 4.19 9.36 4.01
N LEU A 177 3.29 8.78 3.22
CA LEU A 177 3.46 7.52 2.49
C LEU A 177 2.92 7.63 1.05
N PRO A 178 3.60 8.36 0.15
CA PRO A 178 3.05 8.73 -1.17
C PRO A 178 2.85 7.55 -2.14
N GLU A 179 3.52 6.42 -1.90
CA GLU A 179 3.43 5.21 -2.71
C GLU A 179 2.45 4.17 -2.15
N ALA A 180 2.05 4.31 -0.89
CA ALA A 180 1.25 3.31 -0.20
C ALA A 180 -0.22 3.71 -0.18
N GLY A 181 -1.11 2.73 -0.25
CA GLY A 181 -2.51 2.96 -0.01
C GLY A 181 -3.20 1.79 0.67
N CYS A 182 -4.45 1.98 1.06
CA CYS A 182 -5.24 0.94 1.70
C CYS A 182 -6.74 1.14 1.47
N GLY A 183 -7.50 0.03 1.56
CA GLY A 183 -8.92 0.07 1.85
C GLY A 183 -9.15 0.25 3.35
N ALA A 184 -10.30 0.79 3.73
CA ALA A 184 -10.73 0.94 5.11
C ALA A 184 -12.24 0.81 5.24
N VAL A 185 -12.69 0.04 6.22
CA VAL A 185 -14.07 0.02 6.69
C VAL A 185 -14.11 0.44 8.15
N ALA A 186 -15.00 1.38 8.46
CA ALA A 186 -15.21 1.89 9.81
C ALA A 186 -16.67 1.69 10.20
N CYS A 187 -16.92 1.26 11.43
CA CYS A 187 -18.23 1.19 12.03
C CYS A 187 -18.23 1.96 13.34
N VAL A 188 -19.20 2.87 13.49
CA VAL A 188 -19.47 3.57 14.74
C VAL A 188 -20.83 3.12 15.26
N VAL A 189 -20.87 2.65 16.50
CA VAL A 189 -22.12 2.28 17.17
C VAL A 189 -22.56 3.42 18.07
N ALA A 190 -23.62 4.11 17.70
CA ALA A 190 -24.25 5.14 18.52
C ALA A 190 -25.65 4.72 18.95
N ARG A 191 -26.31 5.53 19.79
CA ARG A 191 -27.70 5.28 20.20
C ARG A 191 -28.69 5.47 19.04
N SER A 192 -28.40 6.38 18.11
CA SER A 192 -29.24 6.69 16.96
C SER A 192 -29.14 5.67 15.81
N GLY A 193 -28.18 4.74 15.89
CA GLY A 193 -27.98 3.72 14.87
C GLY A 193 -26.53 3.25 14.78
N LEU A 194 -26.28 2.42 13.77
CA LEU A 194 -24.97 2.04 13.28
C LEU A 194 -24.60 2.92 12.09
N TYR A 195 -23.40 3.46 12.09
CA TYR A 195 -22.87 4.25 11.00
C TYR A 195 -21.67 3.53 10.41
N VAL A 196 -21.78 3.12 9.16
CA VAL A 196 -20.74 2.43 8.43
C VAL A 196 -20.17 3.37 7.40
N ALA A 197 -18.84 3.46 7.32
CA ALA A 197 -18.14 4.14 6.25
C ALA A 197 -17.15 3.17 5.61
N SER A 198 -17.12 3.08 4.29
CA SER A 198 -16.24 2.17 3.55
C SER A 198 -15.46 2.87 2.45
N ILE A 199 -14.22 2.42 2.23
CA ILE A 199 -13.36 2.68 1.09
C ILE A 199 -12.65 1.36 0.73
N GLY A 200 -12.65 0.99 -0.55
CA GLY A 200 -11.93 -0.18 -1.05
C GLY A 200 -12.79 -1.44 -1.04
N LEU A 201 -12.16 -2.61 -0.86
CA LEU A 201 -12.81 -3.91 -1.06
C LEU A 201 -13.30 -4.58 0.22
N GLY A 202 -12.91 -4.06 1.39
CA GLY A 202 -13.38 -4.55 2.69
C GLY A 202 -14.90 -4.41 2.81
N ARG A 203 -15.52 -5.25 3.64
CA ARG A 203 -16.96 -5.21 3.85
C ARG A 203 -17.38 -5.19 5.32
N VAL A 204 -18.56 -4.65 5.55
CA VAL A 204 -19.35 -4.72 6.76
C VAL A 204 -20.65 -5.44 6.44
N VAL A 205 -21.03 -6.42 7.25
CA VAL A 205 -22.30 -7.14 7.11
C VAL A 205 -23.00 -7.15 8.46
N VAL A 206 -24.31 -6.87 8.44
CA VAL A 206 -25.14 -6.86 9.65
C VAL A 206 -26.18 -7.98 9.58
N GLY A 207 -26.14 -8.86 10.58
CA GLY A 207 -27.17 -9.87 10.81
C GLY A 207 -27.90 -9.65 12.13
N SER A 208 -29.14 -10.12 12.20
CA SER A 208 -29.93 -10.19 13.43
C SER A 208 -30.21 -11.64 13.79
N GLU A 209 -30.11 -11.94 15.07
CA GLU A 209 -30.50 -13.21 15.67
C GLU A 209 -31.83 -12.99 16.40
N THR A 210 -32.90 -13.56 15.85
CA THR A 210 -34.24 -13.59 16.45
C THR A 210 -34.61 -15.03 16.82
N ASP A 211 -35.75 -15.23 17.49
CA ASP A 211 -36.26 -16.56 17.84
C ASP A 211 -36.50 -17.44 16.59
N GLY A 212 -36.75 -16.83 15.43
CA GLY A 212 -36.91 -17.49 14.14
C GLY A 212 -35.60 -17.90 13.45
N GLY A 213 -34.44 -17.61 14.06
CA GLY A 213 -33.12 -17.87 13.50
C GLY A 213 -32.37 -16.59 13.11
N MET A 214 -31.32 -16.78 12.30
CA MET A 214 -30.49 -15.69 11.82
C MET A 214 -31.10 -15.11 10.53
N THR A 215 -31.33 -13.81 10.53
CA THR A 215 -31.69 -13.02 9.36
C THR A 215 -30.54 -12.08 9.01
N LEU A 216 -30.27 -11.94 7.72
CA LEU A 216 -29.30 -10.96 7.25
C LEU A 216 -30.06 -9.64 7.03
N LEU A 217 -29.68 -8.60 7.77
CA LEU A 217 -30.38 -7.31 7.74
C LEU A 217 -29.87 -6.44 6.59
N CYS A 218 -28.56 -6.43 6.38
CA CYS A 218 -27.93 -5.59 5.39
C CYS A 218 -26.63 -6.26 4.92
N ASP A 219 -26.63 -6.76 3.68
CA ASP A 219 -25.45 -7.20 2.92
C ASP A 219 -24.76 -6.03 2.23
N GLU A 220 -25.51 -4.96 1.95
CA GLU A 220 -25.04 -3.72 1.33
C GLU A 220 -24.57 -2.67 2.35
N ALA A 221 -24.39 -3.03 3.62
CA ALA A 221 -23.90 -2.10 4.65
C ALA A 221 -22.56 -1.46 4.26
N SER A 222 -21.80 -2.17 3.41
CA SER A 222 -20.81 -1.57 2.53
C SER A 222 -20.70 -2.39 1.23
N SER A 223 -20.92 -1.75 0.09
CA SER A 223 -20.63 -2.34 -1.21
C SER A 223 -19.14 -2.25 -1.51
N PRO A 224 -18.48 -3.31 -2.01
CA PRO A 224 -17.07 -3.25 -2.36
C PRO A 224 -16.86 -2.24 -3.50
N HIS A 225 -15.89 -1.35 -3.34
CA HIS A 225 -15.57 -0.34 -4.34
C HIS A 225 -14.71 -0.96 -5.45
N SER A 226 -15.34 -1.69 -6.37
CA SER A 226 -14.71 -2.37 -7.52
C SER A 226 -15.54 -2.12 -8.79
N LEU A 227 -15.01 -2.49 -9.95
CA LEU A 227 -15.76 -2.37 -11.22
C LEU A 227 -16.97 -3.31 -11.28
N LEU A 228 -17.00 -4.34 -10.42
CA LEU A 228 -18.13 -5.25 -10.27
C LEU A 228 -19.33 -4.59 -9.56
N SER A 229 -19.10 -3.50 -8.81
CA SER A 229 -20.17 -2.75 -8.17
C SER A 229 -20.86 -1.84 -9.17
N GLU A 230 -22.18 -1.98 -9.31
CA GLU A 230 -22.96 -1.18 -10.27
C GLU A 230 -22.85 0.33 -9.99
N GLY A 231 -22.82 0.73 -8.73
CA GLY A 231 -22.66 2.13 -8.32
C GLY A 231 -21.31 2.71 -8.74
N GLU A 232 -20.22 1.95 -8.57
CA GLU A 232 -18.90 2.39 -9.00
C GLU A 232 -18.75 2.37 -10.52
N ARG A 233 -19.36 1.40 -11.20
CA ARG A 233 -19.40 1.36 -12.66
C ARG A 233 -20.14 2.59 -13.20
N ALA A 234 -21.29 2.95 -12.65
CA ALA A 234 -22.03 4.15 -13.02
C ALA A 234 -21.19 5.41 -12.78
N ARG A 235 -20.57 5.54 -11.61
CA ARG A 235 -19.67 6.67 -11.28
C ARG A 235 -18.54 6.82 -12.29
N LEU A 236 -17.95 5.72 -12.74
CA LEU A 236 -16.82 5.74 -13.67
C LEU A 236 -17.24 6.00 -15.12
N LEU A 237 -18.49 5.71 -15.51
CA LEU A 237 -19.02 6.08 -16.82
C LEU A 237 -19.19 7.60 -16.98
N ASP A 238 -19.44 8.32 -15.88
CA ASP A 238 -19.58 9.79 -15.88
C ASP A 238 -18.23 10.53 -15.92
N VAL A 239 -17.12 9.83 -15.63
CA VAL A 239 -15.78 10.41 -15.73
C VAL A 239 -15.34 10.34 -17.19
N PRO A 240 -15.01 11.48 -17.85
CA PRO A 240 -14.55 11.46 -19.23
C PRO A 240 -13.31 10.58 -19.33
N PHE A 241 -13.46 9.43 -20.01
CA PHE A 241 -12.43 8.41 -20.07
C PHE A 241 -11.23 8.98 -20.81
N SER A 242 -10.14 9.25 -20.09
CA SER A 242 -8.87 9.50 -20.74
C SER A 242 -8.40 8.18 -21.32
N SER A 243 -8.12 8.13 -22.62
CA SER A 243 -7.56 6.94 -23.30
C SER A 243 -6.24 6.45 -22.70
N SER A 244 -5.64 7.22 -21.79
CA SER A 244 -4.42 6.90 -21.07
C SER A 244 -4.60 6.08 -19.79
N VAL A 245 -5.83 5.77 -19.36
CA VAL A 245 -6.03 4.99 -18.12
C VAL A 245 -5.76 3.51 -18.43
N PRO A 246 -4.78 2.87 -17.76
CA PRO A 246 -4.50 1.45 -17.99
C PRO A 246 -5.74 0.62 -17.67
N ALA A 247 -5.97 -0.43 -18.46
CA ALA A 247 -7.07 -1.37 -18.24
C ALA A 247 -7.03 -1.87 -16.79
N ARG A 248 -8.00 -1.44 -15.99
CA ARG A 248 -8.14 -1.87 -14.59
C ARG A 248 -8.61 -3.32 -14.57
N LYS A 249 -8.02 -4.11 -13.68
CA LYS A 249 -8.61 -5.41 -13.31
C LYS A 249 -9.98 -5.15 -12.66
N GLU A 250 -10.96 -5.99 -12.96
CA GLU A 250 -12.34 -5.83 -12.45
C GLU A 250 -12.40 -5.78 -10.91
N GLU A 251 -11.49 -6.52 -10.28
CA GLU A 251 -11.37 -6.65 -8.82
C GLU A 251 -10.54 -5.53 -8.18
N ALA A 252 -9.91 -4.64 -8.96
CA ALA A 252 -9.11 -3.56 -8.40
C ALA A 252 -10.00 -2.53 -7.67
N PRO A 253 -9.54 -1.98 -6.53
CA PRO A 253 -10.29 -0.98 -5.81
C PRO A 253 -10.42 0.31 -6.63
N THR A 254 -11.62 0.87 -6.70
CA THR A 254 -11.94 2.14 -7.38
C THR A 254 -11.87 3.33 -6.43
N ARG A 255 -11.73 3.07 -5.12
CA ARG A 255 -11.51 4.06 -4.07
C ARG A 255 -10.47 3.52 -3.09
N MET A 256 -9.60 4.39 -2.58
CA MET A 256 -8.55 4.03 -1.62
C MET A 256 -8.09 5.24 -0.80
N LEU A 257 -7.65 4.97 0.44
CA LEU A 257 -6.91 5.92 1.25
C LEU A 257 -5.43 5.89 0.86
N GLY A 258 -4.75 7.04 0.93
CA GLY A 258 -3.39 7.23 0.47
C GLY A 258 -3.25 7.13 -1.05
N GLY A 259 -2.12 6.58 -1.47
CA GLY A 259 -1.78 6.33 -2.87
C GLY A 259 -1.85 7.55 -3.78
N PRO A 260 -1.34 8.74 -3.40
CA PRO A 260 -1.44 9.94 -4.23
C PRO A 260 -0.80 9.75 -5.62
N ILE A 261 0.25 8.93 -5.73
CA ILE A 261 0.84 8.59 -7.05
C ILE A 261 -0.14 7.77 -7.88
N ALA A 262 -0.87 6.82 -7.27
CA ALA A 262 -1.90 6.05 -7.96
C ALA A 262 -3.06 6.95 -8.38
N LYS A 263 -3.53 7.85 -7.50
CA LYS A 263 -4.56 8.85 -7.80
C LYS A 263 -4.13 9.86 -8.87
N GLN A 264 -2.85 10.21 -8.93
CA GLN A 264 -2.32 11.08 -9.98
C GLN A 264 -2.31 10.38 -11.35
N LYS A 265 -1.96 9.09 -11.38
CA LYS A 265 -2.00 8.27 -12.60
C LYS A 265 -3.42 7.97 -13.03
N ASP A 266 -4.32 7.84 -12.07
CA ASP A 266 -5.71 7.51 -12.27
C ASP A 266 -6.62 8.39 -11.39
N PRO A 267 -7.02 9.56 -11.91
CA PRO A 267 -7.84 10.53 -11.17
C PRO A 267 -9.22 10.01 -10.77
N SER A 268 -9.64 8.86 -11.32
CA SER A 268 -10.92 8.27 -10.97
C SER A 268 -10.88 7.47 -9.65
N LEU A 269 -9.68 7.26 -9.08
CA LEU A 269 -9.47 6.77 -7.71
C LEU A 269 -9.79 7.87 -6.70
N LEU A 270 -10.78 7.62 -5.84
CA LEU A 270 -11.23 8.61 -4.84
C LEU A 270 -10.86 8.19 -3.42
N GLY A 271 -10.60 9.18 -2.56
CA GLY A 271 -10.45 9.01 -1.10
C GLY A 271 -11.73 9.29 -0.31
N LEU A 272 -12.90 9.29 -0.97
CA LEU A 272 -14.20 9.58 -0.36
C LEU A 272 -14.94 8.29 0.05
N PRO A 273 -15.39 8.17 1.31
CA PRO A 273 -16.11 6.99 1.77
C PRO A 273 -17.56 6.98 1.28
N ASP A 274 -18.11 5.78 1.11
CA ASP A 274 -19.56 5.60 1.11
C ASP A 274 -20.03 5.42 2.54
N ILE A 275 -21.15 6.05 2.90
CA ILE A 275 -21.65 6.08 4.27
C ILE A 275 -23.08 5.56 4.31
N VAL A 276 -23.31 4.56 5.16
CA VAL A 276 -24.61 3.92 5.36
C VAL A 276 -25.00 4.01 6.83
N ARG A 277 -26.23 4.44 7.09
CA ARG A 277 -26.87 4.36 8.41
C ARG A 277 -27.75 3.12 8.46
N ILE A 278 -27.61 2.35 9.53
CA ILE A 278 -28.48 1.21 9.82
C ILE A 278 -29.14 1.48 11.16
N GLU A 279 -30.46 1.62 11.16
CA GLU A 279 -31.21 1.89 12.38
C GLU A 279 -31.17 0.71 13.34
N HIS A 280 -31.31 0.98 14.63
CA HIS A 280 -31.48 -0.08 15.62
C HIS A 280 -32.88 -0.67 15.57
N GLU A 281 -32.93 -1.99 15.41
CA GLU A 281 -34.15 -2.77 15.54
C GLU A 281 -34.37 -3.04 17.02
N VAL A 282 -35.65 -3.10 17.38
CA VAL A 282 -36.07 -3.31 18.76
C VAL A 282 -35.83 -4.75 19.20
N ASP A 283 -35.86 -5.69 18.26
CA ASP A 283 -35.90 -7.12 18.54
C ASP A 283 -34.61 -7.84 18.13
N GLY A 284 -34.18 -8.78 18.98
CA GLY A 284 -33.07 -9.67 18.71
C GLY A 284 -31.68 -9.09 18.98
N ARG A 285 -30.68 -9.96 18.92
CA ARG A 285 -29.27 -9.60 19.07
C ARG A 285 -28.67 -9.37 17.70
N ARG A 286 -27.87 -8.33 17.54
CA ARG A 286 -27.22 -8.05 16.25
C ARG A 286 -25.77 -8.47 16.23
N PHE A 287 -25.36 -8.95 15.06
CA PHE A 287 -23.99 -9.30 14.73
C PHE A 287 -23.52 -8.38 13.61
N VAL A 288 -22.53 -7.55 13.89
CA VAL A 288 -21.89 -6.67 12.90
C VAL A 288 -20.50 -7.22 12.64
N LEU A 289 -20.24 -7.66 11.41
CA LEU A 289 -18.95 -8.22 11.00
C LEU A 289 -18.26 -7.23 10.08
N LEU A 290 -17.08 -6.76 10.47
CA LEU A 290 -16.17 -6.00 9.62
C LEU A 290 -15.01 -6.91 9.24
N GLY A 291 -14.67 -7.02 7.96
CA GLY A 291 -13.58 -7.90 7.55
C GLY A 291 -12.88 -7.49 6.26
N SER A 292 -11.63 -7.92 6.14
CA SER A 292 -10.85 -7.81 4.90
C SER A 292 -11.49 -8.60 3.76
N PRO A 293 -11.16 -8.32 2.48
CA PRO A 293 -11.81 -8.91 1.31
C PRO A 293 -11.83 -10.44 1.33
N SER A 294 -10.74 -11.08 1.74
CA SER A 294 -10.56 -12.53 1.73
C SER A 294 -11.54 -13.27 2.66
N LEU A 295 -12.10 -12.61 3.68
CA LEU A 295 -13.16 -13.19 4.52
C LEU A 295 -14.43 -13.52 3.70
N TRP A 296 -14.67 -12.78 2.63
CA TRP A 296 -15.93 -12.76 1.90
C TRP A 296 -15.93 -13.68 0.67
N ALA A 297 -14.91 -14.51 0.48
CA ALA A 297 -14.82 -15.48 -0.61
C ALA A 297 -16.04 -16.46 -0.65
N TRP A 298 -16.66 -16.72 0.50
CA TRP A 298 -17.83 -17.59 0.66
C TRP A 298 -19.17 -16.85 0.62
N GLY A 299 -19.15 -15.56 0.28
CA GLY A 299 -20.30 -14.66 0.37
C GLY A 299 -20.59 -14.15 1.79
N PRO A 300 -21.52 -13.19 1.96
CA PRO A 300 -21.74 -12.51 3.24
C PRO A 300 -22.50 -13.35 4.27
N ARG A 301 -23.34 -14.30 3.83
CA ARG A 301 -24.24 -15.05 4.71
C ARG A 301 -23.54 -16.08 5.60
N LEU A 302 -22.58 -16.81 5.05
CA LEU A 302 -21.89 -17.89 5.76
C LEU A 302 -21.03 -17.39 6.93
N PRO A 303 -20.20 -16.33 6.79
CA PRO A 303 -19.46 -15.75 7.90
C PRO A 303 -20.38 -15.35 9.06
N VAL A 304 -21.48 -14.65 8.78
CA VAL A 304 -22.40 -14.24 9.87
C VAL A 304 -23.01 -15.45 10.58
N GLN A 305 -23.41 -16.50 9.84
CA GLN A 305 -23.90 -17.74 10.44
C GLN A 305 -22.84 -18.40 11.34
N TRP A 306 -21.59 -18.51 10.89
CA TRP A 306 -20.51 -19.09 11.68
C TRP A 306 -20.21 -18.28 12.94
N ALA A 307 -20.26 -16.94 12.85
CA ALA A 307 -20.08 -16.07 14.00
C ALA A 307 -21.20 -16.28 15.04
N VAL A 308 -22.46 -16.37 14.62
CA VAL A 308 -23.60 -16.65 15.51
C VAL A 308 -23.46 -18.02 16.17
N GLU A 309 -23.14 -19.06 15.41
CA GLU A 309 -22.95 -20.43 15.92
C GLU A 309 -21.79 -20.50 16.92
N ALA A 310 -20.66 -19.84 16.62
CA ALA A 310 -19.52 -19.75 17.53
C ALA A 310 -19.89 -19.05 18.84
N PHE A 311 -20.58 -17.92 18.75
CA PHE A 311 -21.01 -17.16 19.92
C PHE A 311 -21.99 -17.97 20.79
N ARG A 312 -22.96 -18.67 20.19
CA ARG A 312 -23.88 -19.59 20.90
C ARG A 312 -23.13 -20.71 21.62
N ALA A 313 -22.08 -21.22 21.01
CA ALA A 313 -21.22 -22.26 21.59
C ALA A 313 -20.25 -21.71 22.66
N GLY A 314 -20.29 -20.42 22.98
CA GLY A 314 -19.36 -19.79 23.92
C GLY A 314 -17.92 -19.69 23.40
N ARG A 315 -17.72 -19.81 22.09
CA ARG A 315 -16.43 -19.65 21.41
C ARG A 315 -16.26 -18.21 20.92
N ASN A 316 -15.02 -17.82 20.68
CA ASN A 316 -14.70 -16.53 20.08
C ASN A 316 -15.16 -16.53 18.60
N PRO A 317 -16.16 -15.71 18.21
CA PRO A 317 -16.65 -15.69 16.84
C PRO A 317 -15.61 -15.20 15.84
N ALA A 318 -14.74 -14.26 16.21
CA ALA A 318 -13.70 -13.75 15.31
C ALA A 318 -12.64 -14.82 15.00
N GLU A 319 -12.19 -15.58 16.00
CA GLU A 319 -11.25 -16.69 15.80
C GLU A 319 -11.85 -17.81 14.94
N GLU A 320 -13.14 -18.12 15.12
CA GLU A 320 -13.81 -19.13 14.30
C GLU A 320 -13.89 -18.71 12.83
N LEU A 321 -14.09 -17.41 12.56
CA LEU A 321 -14.08 -16.88 11.19
C LEU A 321 -12.69 -17.00 10.55
N VAL A 322 -11.65 -16.58 11.26
CA VAL A 322 -10.26 -16.72 10.79
C VAL A 322 -9.89 -18.18 10.54
N ARG A 323 -10.31 -19.09 11.43
CA ARG A 323 -10.05 -20.53 11.30
C ARG A 323 -10.72 -21.16 10.07
N LYS A 324 -11.86 -20.61 9.64
CA LYS A 324 -12.62 -21.09 8.47
C LYS A 324 -12.27 -20.35 7.18
N ALA A 325 -11.63 -19.19 7.27
CA ALA A 325 -11.07 -18.51 6.12
C ALA A 325 -9.88 -19.32 5.55
N ASP A 326 -9.52 -19.05 4.30
CA ASP A 326 -8.37 -19.70 3.68
C ASP A 326 -7.08 -19.33 4.44
N ALA A 327 -6.24 -20.33 4.72
CA ALA A 327 -5.05 -20.15 5.54
C ALA A 327 -3.96 -19.32 4.84
N ASP A 328 -4.01 -19.28 3.50
CA ASP A 328 -3.02 -18.59 2.66
C ASP A 328 -3.33 -17.09 2.51
N GLU A 329 -4.51 -16.64 2.95
CA GLU A 329 -4.97 -15.26 2.81
C GLU A 329 -4.81 -14.45 4.12
N ASP A 330 -4.51 -13.16 3.98
CA ASP A 330 -4.45 -12.24 5.12
C ASP A 330 -5.87 -11.78 5.52
N VAL A 331 -6.37 -12.38 6.60
CA VAL A 331 -7.73 -12.19 7.07
C VAL A 331 -7.69 -11.46 8.40
N VAL A 332 -8.31 -10.28 8.44
CA VAL A 332 -8.57 -9.54 9.68
C VAL A 332 -10.07 -9.33 9.80
N VAL A 333 -10.60 -9.63 10.99
CA VAL A 333 -12.03 -9.55 11.26
C VAL A 333 -12.31 -8.94 12.64
N VAL A 334 -13.34 -8.11 12.69
CA VAL A 334 -13.93 -7.56 13.91
C VAL A 334 -15.40 -7.96 13.93
N VAL A 335 -15.83 -8.65 14.99
CA VAL A 335 -17.22 -9.06 15.21
C VAL A 335 -17.77 -8.30 16.40
N LEU A 336 -18.83 -7.53 16.19
CA LEU A 336 -19.58 -6.85 17.25
C LEU A 336 -20.86 -7.63 17.53
N VAL A 337 -21.15 -7.81 18.81
CA VAL A 337 -22.38 -8.43 19.29
C VAL A 337 -23.12 -7.38 20.11
N ILE A 338 -24.18 -6.85 19.52
CA ILE A 338 -24.97 -5.76 20.07
C ILE A 338 -26.21 -6.37 20.75
N PRO A 339 -26.42 -6.11 22.05
CA PRO A 339 -27.59 -6.62 22.74
C PRO A 339 -28.89 -5.97 22.21
N PRO A 340 -30.04 -6.66 22.35
CA PRO A 340 -31.34 -6.05 22.05
C PRO A 340 -31.57 -4.77 22.88
N GLY A 341 -32.37 -3.85 22.36
CA GLY A 341 -32.80 -2.64 23.06
C GLY A 341 -31.84 -1.45 23.01
N LEU A 342 -30.68 -1.58 22.37
CA LEU A 342 -29.81 -0.43 22.11
C LEU A 342 -30.51 0.49 21.10
N GLY A 343 -30.83 1.74 21.48
CA GLY A 343 -31.43 2.72 20.57
C GLY A 343 -32.96 2.73 20.49
N GLY A 344 -33.66 1.90 21.28
CA GLY A 344 -35.11 2.05 21.45
C GLY A 344 -35.48 3.34 22.19
N GLN A 345 -36.60 3.97 21.83
CA GLN A 345 -37.17 5.14 22.54
C GLN A 345 -37.35 4.91 24.05
N SER A 346 -37.39 3.64 24.47
CA SER A 346 -37.55 3.22 25.86
C SER A 346 -36.27 3.13 26.68
N SER A 347 -35.08 3.42 26.12
CA SER A 347 -33.84 3.49 26.92
C SER A 347 -33.80 4.83 27.66
N PRO A 348 -34.16 4.87 28.96
CA PRO A 348 -34.30 6.14 29.68
C PRO A 348 -32.89 6.75 29.85
N LEU A 349 -32.71 7.95 29.29
CA LEU A 349 -31.62 8.81 29.74
C LEU A 349 -31.80 9.05 31.25
N PRO A 350 -30.71 9.08 32.06
CA PRO A 350 -30.82 9.59 33.41
C PRO A 350 -31.36 11.04 33.33
N PRO A 351 -32.43 11.36 34.07
CA PRO A 351 -33.13 12.64 33.96
C PRO A 351 -32.28 13.74 34.59
N HIS A 352 -31.33 14.30 33.84
CA HIS A 352 -30.50 15.40 34.33
C HIS A 352 -31.15 16.79 34.14
N ALA A 353 -32.34 16.88 33.53
CA ALA A 353 -32.92 18.18 33.13
C ALA A 353 -34.21 18.59 33.87
N GLU A 354 -34.84 17.73 34.68
CA GLU A 354 -36.16 18.04 35.27
C GLU A 354 -36.12 18.48 36.74
N GLU A 355 -35.05 18.19 37.49
CA GLU A 355 -35.00 18.44 38.94
C GLU A 355 -34.78 19.92 39.34
N MET A 356 -34.40 20.82 38.42
CA MET A 356 -34.15 22.23 38.77
C MET A 356 -35.38 23.16 38.73
N ARG A 357 -36.60 22.64 38.50
CA ARG A 357 -37.79 23.51 38.35
C ARG A 357 -38.80 23.53 39.50
N SER A 358 -38.68 22.71 40.55
CA SER A 358 -39.76 22.58 41.55
C SER A 358 -39.31 22.70 43.00
N GLY A 359 -39.07 23.92 43.51
CA GLY A 359 -38.93 24.05 44.97
C GLY A 359 -38.61 25.43 45.52
N MET A 360 -39.56 26.37 45.52
CA MET A 360 -39.58 27.48 46.47
C MET A 360 -41.03 27.86 46.79
N GLU A 361 -41.54 27.42 47.94
CA GLU A 361 -42.74 27.98 48.55
C GLU A 361 -42.54 28.09 50.06
N LEU A 362 -42.62 29.31 50.60
CA LEU A 362 -42.16 29.69 51.94
C LEU A 362 -43.32 30.38 52.69
N GLN A 363 -43.75 29.86 53.85
CA GLN A 363 -44.68 30.52 54.76
C GLN A 363 -44.17 30.58 56.22
N LYS A 364 -44.64 31.63 56.91
CA LYS A 364 -44.18 32.35 58.12
C LYS A 364 -44.23 31.58 59.46
N LEU A 365 -43.39 31.98 60.45
CA LEU A 365 -43.63 31.97 61.93
C LEU A 365 -42.46 32.68 62.70
N PRO A 366 -42.43 32.86 64.06
CA PRO A 366 -42.02 34.10 64.75
C PRO A 366 -40.80 33.99 65.73
N LEU A 367 -40.33 35.13 66.25
CA LEU A 367 -39.34 35.47 67.32
C LEU A 367 -38.16 34.52 67.68
N ALA A 368 -38.31 33.20 67.74
CA ALA A 368 -37.18 32.25 67.63
C ALA A 368 -36.39 32.49 66.33
N VAL A 369 -37.13 32.98 65.33
CA VAL A 369 -36.64 33.54 64.08
C VAL A 369 -35.58 34.63 64.25
N MET A 370 -35.57 35.46 65.30
CA MET A 370 -34.56 36.52 65.44
C MET A 370 -33.18 35.99 65.89
N THR A 371 -33.15 34.98 66.78
CA THR A 371 -31.91 34.27 67.14
C THR A 371 -31.43 33.38 66.00
N GLU A 372 -32.36 32.73 65.28
CA GLU A 372 -32.04 32.06 64.03
C GLU A 372 -31.56 33.04 62.96
N TYR A 373 -32.07 34.27 62.89
CA TYR A 373 -31.60 35.29 61.96
C TYR A 373 -30.19 35.76 62.30
N LYS A 374 -29.82 35.87 63.59
CA LYS A 374 -28.43 36.18 63.97
C LYS A 374 -27.48 35.03 63.64
N ASN A 375 -27.88 33.79 63.94
CA ASN A 375 -27.09 32.62 63.54
C ASN A 375 -27.03 32.46 62.01
N ARG A 376 -28.10 32.82 61.29
CA ARG A 376 -28.13 32.90 59.83
C ARG A 376 -27.27 34.04 59.30
N LEU A 377 -27.23 35.20 59.96
CA LEU A 377 -26.34 36.31 59.59
C LEU A 377 -24.88 35.90 59.75
N HIS A 378 -24.51 35.27 60.86
CA HIS A 378 -23.17 34.70 61.03
C HIS A 378 -22.87 33.57 60.03
N GLY A 379 -23.87 32.75 59.70
CA GLY A 379 -23.76 31.77 58.61
C GLY A 379 -23.56 32.43 57.26
N ILE A 380 -24.28 33.53 56.97
CA ILE A 380 -24.16 34.31 55.75
C ILE A 380 -22.76 34.94 55.66
N ASP A 381 -22.28 35.57 56.73
CA ASP A 381 -20.94 36.15 56.78
C ASP A 381 -19.84 35.08 56.60
N ALA A 382 -20.02 33.89 57.19
CA ALA A 382 -19.13 32.75 56.98
C ALA A 382 -19.17 32.26 55.52
N THR A 383 -20.36 32.18 54.91
CA THR A 383 -20.48 31.82 53.48
C THR A 383 -19.93 32.88 52.54
N ILE A 384 -20.01 34.17 52.89
CA ILE A 384 -19.41 35.25 52.11
C ILE A 384 -17.87 35.16 52.20
N ALA A 385 -17.33 34.88 53.39
CA ALA A 385 -15.89 34.68 53.56
C ALA A 385 -15.40 33.42 52.80
N GLU A 386 -16.16 32.33 52.82
CA GLU A 386 -15.85 31.12 52.05
C GLU A 386 -15.93 31.38 50.53
N ALA A 387 -16.95 32.10 50.07
CA ALA A 387 -17.09 32.48 48.66
C ALA A 387 -15.92 33.36 48.19
N ALA A 388 -15.49 34.32 49.00
CA ALA A 388 -14.33 35.16 48.70
C ALA A 388 -13.03 34.34 48.62
N ALA A 389 -12.83 33.37 49.52
CA ALA A 389 -11.68 32.48 49.49
C ALA A 389 -11.70 31.54 48.27
N LEU A 390 -12.88 31.07 47.86
CA LEU A 390 -13.05 30.26 46.64
C LEU A 390 -12.79 31.10 45.38
N GLU A 391 -13.21 32.35 45.34
CA GLU A 391 -12.94 33.26 44.22
C GLU A 391 -11.44 33.54 44.06
N GLU A 392 -10.72 33.77 45.17
CA GLU A 392 -9.26 33.94 45.15
C GLU A 392 -8.54 32.66 44.69
N ALA A 393 -8.98 31.49 45.16
CA ALA A 393 -8.43 30.20 44.74
C ALA A 393 -8.68 29.92 43.25
N GLN A 394 -9.88 30.23 42.74
CA GLN A 394 -10.21 30.12 41.32
C GLN A 394 -9.42 31.12 40.47
N GLY A 395 -9.22 32.34 40.96
CA GLY A 395 -8.37 33.34 40.32
C GLY A 395 -6.92 32.87 40.19
N ALA A 396 -6.36 32.28 41.24
CA ALA A 396 -5.01 31.72 41.21
C ALA A 396 -4.88 30.53 40.24
N GLN A 397 -5.89 29.65 40.18
CA GLN A 397 -5.93 28.55 39.21
C GLN A 397 -6.06 29.05 37.77
N ALA A 398 -6.90 30.07 37.53
CA ALA A 398 -7.07 30.66 36.21
C ALA A 398 -5.77 31.33 35.72
N GLU A 399 -5.05 32.04 36.59
CA GLU A 399 -3.76 32.65 36.25
C GLU A 399 -2.66 31.59 36.01
N SER A 400 -2.65 30.49 36.78
CA SER A 400 -1.73 29.36 36.51
C SER A 400 -2.01 28.72 35.16
N ALA A 401 -3.29 28.45 34.87
CA ALA A 401 -3.71 27.87 33.59
C ALA A 401 -3.38 28.78 32.40
N LYS A 402 -3.53 30.10 32.53
CA LYS A 402 -3.11 31.06 31.49
C LYS A 402 -1.61 30.99 31.22
N LYS A 403 -0.78 30.88 32.27
CA LYS A 403 0.68 30.77 32.12
C LYS A 403 1.08 29.45 31.45
N GLU A 404 0.46 28.33 31.85
CA GLU A 404 0.69 27.04 31.22
C GLU A 404 0.26 27.03 29.74
N LEU A 405 -0.86 27.68 29.41
CA LEU A 405 -1.32 27.80 28.02
C LEU A 405 -0.37 28.66 27.19
N GLN A 406 0.13 29.77 27.73
CA GLN A 406 1.13 30.60 27.04
C GLN A 406 2.45 29.83 26.82
N GLN A 407 2.89 29.06 27.81
CA GLN A 407 4.09 28.24 27.70
C GLN A 407 3.91 27.11 26.67
N ALA A 408 2.80 26.38 26.74
CA ALA A 408 2.47 25.35 25.76
C ALA A 408 2.34 25.93 24.35
N GLY A 409 1.78 27.13 24.20
CA GLY A 409 1.73 27.84 22.91
C GLY A 409 3.10 28.20 22.36
N ALA A 410 4.05 28.59 23.23
CA ALA A 410 5.44 28.85 22.84
C ALA A 410 6.17 27.56 22.43
N ASP A 411 5.96 26.47 23.16
CA ASP A 411 6.57 25.17 22.88
C ASP A 411 6.04 24.58 21.56
N VAL A 412 4.73 24.68 21.30
CA VAL A 412 4.12 24.26 20.02
C VAL A 412 4.68 25.08 18.86
N LYS A 413 4.81 26.40 19.01
CA LYS A 413 5.40 27.23 17.97
C LYS A 413 6.86 26.85 17.68
N ALA A 414 7.65 26.58 18.72
CA ALA A 414 9.03 26.13 18.56
C ALA A 414 9.13 24.77 17.83
N GLN A 415 8.21 23.84 18.12
CA GLN A 415 8.12 22.56 17.41
C GLN A 415 7.72 22.74 15.94
N MET A 416 6.77 23.64 15.63
CA MET A 416 6.40 23.96 14.25
C MET A 416 7.58 24.53 13.46
N ASP A 417 8.35 25.46 14.05
CA ASP A 417 9.54 26.02 13.41
C ASP A 417 10.62 24.94 13.16
N GLU A 418 10.74 23.94 14.04
CA GLU A 418 11.63 22.79 13.87
C GLU A 418 11.16 21.83 12.76
N GLU A 419 9.85 21.57 12.68
CA GLU A 419 9.23 20.77 11.61
C GLU A 419 9.42 21.44 10.24
N ASP A 420 9.20 22.74 10.14
CA ASP A 420 9.42 23.51 8.90
C ASP A 420 10.89 23.44 8.44
N ALA A 421 11.84 23.55 9.38
CA ALA A 421 13.26 23.40 9.09
C ALA A 421 13.59 21.97 8.61
N ALA A 422 12.97 20.95 9.20
CA ALA A 422 13.12 19.56 8.77
C ALA A 422 12.53 19.31 7.38
N LEU A 423 11.37 19.90 7.07
CA LEU A 423 10.74 19.82 5.75
C LEU A 423 11.61 20.46 4.65
N LEU A 424 12.19 21.63 4.93
CA LEU A 424 13.13 22.28 4.00
C LEU A 424 14.37 21.41 3.75
N LYS A 425 14.90 20.75 4.79
CA LYS A 425 16.02 19.82 4.66
C LYS A 425 15.65 18.59 3.83
N CYS A 426 14.47 18.02 4.05
CA CYS A 426 13.95 16.89 3.27
C CYS A 426 13.73 17.25 1.80
N ALA A 427 13.20 18.44 1.52
CA ALA A 427 13.07 18.95 0.15
C ALA A 427 14.44 19.07 -0.56
N GLY A 428 15.46 19.57 0.15
CA GLY A 428 16.84 19.64 -0.34
C GLY A 428 17.42 18.25 -0.67
N LEU A 429 17.23 17.26 0.22
CA LEU A 429 17.69 15.88 0.00
C LEU A 429 16.96 15.21 -1.18
N ARG A 430 15.65 15.45 -1.36
CA ARG A 430 14.89 14.95 -2.51
C ARG A 430 15.40 15.53 -3.83
N LYS A 431 15.68 16.84 -3.86
CA LYS A 431 16.29 17.48 -5.04
C LYS A 431 17.67 16.89 -5.34
N GLY A 432 18.52 16.73 -4.33
CA GLY A 432 19.84 16.11 -4.49
C GLY A 432 19.77 14.65 -4.99
N LYS A 433 18.79 13.88 -4.51
CA LYS A 433 18.55 12.50 -5.00
C LYS A 433 18.16 12.47 -6.47
N LEU A 434 17.29 13.38 -6.92
CA LEU A 434 16.88 13.50 -8.34
C LEU A 434 18.05 13.88 -9.25
N GLU A 435 18.89 14.82 -8.81
CA GLU A 435 20.10 15.21 -9.55
C GLU A 435 21.09 14.05 -9.65
N ALA A 436 21.31 13.30 -8.55
CA ALA A 436 22.16 12.12 -8.53
C ALA A 436 21.63 10.98 -9.41
N SER A 437 20.31 10.73 -9.42
CA SER A 437 19.70 9.74 -10.30
C SER A 437 19.82 10.14 -11.78
N GLY A 438 19.61 11.42 -12.10
CA GLY A 438 19.81 11.93 -13.46
C GLY A 438 21.25 11.78 -13.95
N ALA A 439 22.23 12.05 -13.09
CA ALA A 439 23.64 11.80 -13.40
C ALA A 439 23.95 10.30 -13.61
N SER A 440 23.36 9.42 -12.79
CA SER A 440 23.52 7.97 -12.95
C SER A 440 22.91 7.45 -14.26
N GLU A 441 21.75 7.96 -14.68
CA GLU A 441 21.14 7.56 -15.95
C GLU A 441 21.98 8.02 -17.15
N LYS A 442 22.50 9.26 -17.10
CA LYS A 442 23.42 9.76 -18.13
C LYS A 442 24.65 8.86 -18.24
N ALA A 443 25.29 8.51 -17.13
CA ALA A 443 26.43 7.60 -17.12
C ALA A 443 26.12 6.20 -17.68
N LYS A 444 24.89 5.68 -17.46
CA LYS A 444 24.46 4.42 -18.07
C LYS A 444 24.29 4.51 -19.59
N ARG A 445 23.77 5.63 -20.10
CA ARG A 445 23.66 5.89 -21.54
C ARG A 445 25.04 5.98 -22.19
N ASP A 446 25.95 6.78 -21.61
CA ASP A 446 27.32 6.94 -22.09
C ASP A 446 28.09 5.59 -22.10
N LEU A 447 27.92 4.77 -21.07
CA LEU A 447 28.49 3.42 -21.00
C LEU A 447 27.89 2.48 -22.06
N GLY A 448 26.60 2.63 -22.37
CA GLY A 448 25.93 1.90 -23.45
C GLY A 448 26.48 2.26 -24.83
N GLU A 449 26.71 3.55 -25.09
CA GLU A 449 27.31 4.04 -26.34
C GLU A 449 28.76 3.54 -26.49
N ALA A 450 29.58 3.65 -25.43
CA ALA A 450 30.95 3.14 -25.45
C ALA A 450 31.03 1.62 -25.72
N LYS A 451 30.08 0.83 -25.20
CA LYS A 451 29.99 -0.62 -25.49
C LYS A 451 29.65 -0.89 -26.95
N LYS A 452 28.76 -0.10 -27.56
CA LYS A 452 28.40 -0.22 -28.99
C LYS A 452 29.60 0.12 -29.87
N GLU A 453 30.32 1.18 -29.56
CA GLU A 453 31.55 1.55 -30.28
C GLU A 453 32.64 0.49 -30.17
N LEU A 454 32.83 -0.09 -28.97
CA LEU A 454 33.78 -1.18 -28.76
C LEU A 454 33.40 -2.41 -29.58
N ALA A 455 32.12 -2.79 -29.61
CA ALA A 455 31.63 -3.91 -30.41
C ALA A 455 31.85 -3.68 -31.92
N LEU A 456 31.57 -2.46 -32.40
CA LEU A 456 31.82 -2.10 -33.80
C LEU A 456 33.31 -2.18 -34.16
N ALA A 457 34.19 -1.69 -33.28
CA ALA A 457 35.64 -1.78 -33.47
C ALA A 457 36.12 -3.25 -33.52
N GLN A 458 35.58 -4.12 -32.66
CA GLN A 458 35.89 -5.55 -32.68
C GLN A 458 35.47 -6.21 -34.00
N VAL A 459 34.27 -5.90 -34.52
CA VAL A 459 33.80 -6.41 -35.82
C VAL A 459 34.70 -5.92 -36.97
N MET A 460 35.10 -4.65 -36.96
CA MET A 460 36.03 -4.13 -37.97
C MET A 460 37.39 -4.82 -37.92
N CYS A 461 37.92 -5.12 -36.74
CA CYS A 461 39.16 -5.87 -36.58
C CYS A 461 39.04 -7.32 -37.10
N LEU A 462 37.92 -7.99 -36.80
CA LEU A 462 37.64 -9.35 -37.31
C LEU A 462 37.53 -9.35 -38.83
N ASN A 463 36.79 -8.42 -39.42
CA ASN A 463 36.66 -8.28 -40.88
C ASN A 463 38.02 -8.00 -41.54
N ALA A 464 38.83 -7.11 -40.97
CA ALA A 464 40.18 -6.83 -41.47
C ALA A 464 41.08 -8.08 -41.41
N SER A 465 40.94 -8.94 -40.39
CA SER A 465 41.68 -10.19 -40.29
C SER A 465 41.22 -11.23 -41.33
N GLN A 466 39.91 -11.36 -41.56
CA GLN A 466 39.34 -12.25 -42.58
C GLN A 466 39.74 -11.83 -44.00
N VAL A 467 39.74 -10.53 -44.30
CA VAL A 467 40.21 -10.01 -45.60
C VAL A 467 41.67 -10.38 -45.83
N LYS A 468 42.54 -10.25 -44.81
CA LYS A 468 43.95 -10.66 -44.91
C LYS A 468 44.09 -12.16 -45.16
N GLU A 469 43.24 -12.99 -44.54
CA GLU A 469 43.25 -14.44 -44.75
C GLU A 469 42.78 -14.81 -46.17
N VAL A 470 41.71 -14.19 -46.65
CA VAL A 470 41.21 -14.39 -48.03
C VAL A 470 42.24 -13.94 -49.06
N ASP A 471 42.94 -12.82 -48.84
CA ASP A 471 44.01 -12.37 -49.73
C ASP A 471 45.22 -13.32 -49.70
N ALA A 472 45.56 -13.89 -48.55
CA ALA A 472 46.59 -14.93 -48.46
C ALA A 472 46.18 -16.20 -49.22
N LYS A 473 44.93 -16.66 -49.07
CA LYS A 473 44.37 -17.81 -49.81
C LYS A 473 44.33 -17.53 -51.32
N ARG A 474 43.96 -16.33 -51.75
CA ARG A 474 44.01 -15.91 -53.17
C ARG A 474 45.44 -15.95 -53.72
N LYS A 475 46.43 -15.46 -52.97
CA LYS A 475 47.84 -15.55 -53.38
C LYS A 475 48.31 -17.00 -53.50
N GLN A 476 47.93 -17.86 -52.55
CA GLN A 476 48.24 -19.29 -52.61
C GLN A 476 47.55 -19.98 -53.80
N ALA A 477 46.28 -19.68 -54.06
CA ALA A 477 45.54 -20.21 -55.19
C ALA A 477 46.14 -19.78 -56.55
N VAL A 478 46.58 -18.52 -56.67
CA VAL A 478 47.28 -18.03 -57.86
C VAL A 478 48.61 -18.76 -58.06
N GLN A 479 49.40 -18.96 -57.00
CA GLN A 479 50.65 -19.72 -57.09
C GLN A 479 50.42 -21.17 -57.52
N LEU A 480 49.41 -21.85 -56.95
CA LEU A 480 49.05 -23.22 -57.36
C LEU A 480 48.56 -23.27 -58.81
N ALA A 481 47.83 -22.26 -59.28
CA ALA A 481 47.37 -22.17 -60.67
C ALA A 481 48.55 -21.95 -61.64
N GLU A 482 49.53 -21.13 -61.28
CA GLU A 482 50.75 -20.94 -62.07
C GLU A 482 51.59 -22.21 -62.13
N ASP A 483 51.74 -22.93 -61.01
CA ASP A 483 52.47 -24.19 -60.97
C ASP A 483 51.74 -25.31 -61.71
N ALA A 484 50.41 -25.34 -61.67
CA ALA A 484 49.61 -26.25 -62.49
C ALA A 484 49.79 -25.96 -63.99
N LYS A 485 49.81 -24.70 -64.41
CA LYS A 485 50.09 -24.31 -65.80
C LYS A 485 51.50 -24.75 -66.23
N LYS A 486 52.52 -24.57 -65.39
CA LYS A 486 53.88 -25.06 -65.67
C LYS A 486 53.90 -26.59 -65.82
N ARG A 487 53.23 -27.33 -64.93
CA ARG A 487 53.12 -28.80 -65.04
C ARG A 487 52.38 -29.25 -66.29
N GLN A 488 51.31 -28.55 -66.67
CA GLN A 488 50.58 -28.82 -67.91
C GLN A 488 51.45 -28.60 -69.14
N LEU A 489 52.24 -27.51 -69.19
CA LEU A 489 53.18 -27.28 -70.29
C LEU A 489 54.22 -28.40 -70.40
N VAL A 490 54.81 -28.83 -69.27
CA VAL A 490 55.75 -29.96 -69.24
C VAL A 490 55.07 -31.27 -69.67
N ALA A 491 53.83 -31.52 -69.26
CA ALA A 491 53.07 -32.69 -69.68
C ALA A 491 52.72 -32.65 -71.19
N ILE A 492 52.41 -31.47 -71.73
CA ILE A 492 52.16 -31.28 -73.17
C ILE A 492 53.45 -31.52 -73.97
N GLU A 493 54.60 -31.09 -73.47
CA GLU A 493 55.89 -31.38 -74.11
C GLU A 493 56.26 -32.87 -74.02
N ALA A 494 56.05 -33.51 -72.87
CA ALA A 494 56.26 -34.95 -72.70
C ALA A 494 55.31 -35.79 -73.59
N THR A 495 54.04 -35.38 -73.72
CA THR A 495 53.08 -36.07 -74.59
C THR A 495 53.35 -35.81 -76.07
N LYS A 496 53.84 -34.63 -76.47
CA LYS A 496 54.34 -34.39 -77.83
C LYS A 496 55.52 -35.31 -78.15
N LYS A 497 56.46 -35.48 -77.22
CA LYS A 497 57.59 -36.40 -77.36
C LYS A 497 57.14 -37.86 -77.44
N ALA A 498 56.21 -38.28 -76.59
CA ALA A 498 55.62 -39.62 -76.64
C ALA A 498 54.80 -39.87 -77.92
N LEU A 499 54.10 -38.86 -78.46
CA LEU A 499 53.36 -38.99 -79.72
C LEU A 499 54.28 -39.08 -80.94
N GLU A 500 55.48 -38.47 -80.90
CA GLU A 500 56.50 -38.68 -81.93
C GLU A 500 57.11 -40.08 -81.86
N GLU A 501 57.32 -40.63 -80.66
CA GLU A 501 57.75 -42.02 -80.47
C GLU A 501 56.67 -43.04 -80.89
N VAL A 502 55.38 -42.75 -80.67
CA VAL A 502 54.26 -43.59 -81.13
C VAL A 502 54.04 -43.47 -82.64
N LYS A 503 54.36 -42.33 -83.28
CA LYS A 503 54.33 -42.19 -84.75
C LYS A 503 55.50 -42.93 -85.43
N ALA A 504 56.60 -43.20 -84.74
CA ALA A 504 57.70 -44.01 -85.25
C ALA A 504 57.41 -45.54 -85.21
N LEU A 505 56.36 -45.98 -84.50
CA LEU A 505 56.03 -47.40 -84.30
C LEU A 505 54.52 -47.65 -84.43
N LYS A 506 53.92 -47.51 -85.62
CA LYS A 506 52.71 -48.28 -86.00
C LYS A 506 52.33 -48.15 -87.48
N GLY A 507 52.88 -49.05 -88.27
CA GLY A 507 52.26 -49.54 -89.50
C GLY A 507 51.45 -50.81 -89.23
N LYS A 508 50.38 -50.99 -90.03
CA LYS A 508 49.61 -52.23 -90.31
C LYS A 508 48.88 -52.94 -89.16
N GLY A 509 47.56 -53.04 -89.28
CA GLY A 509 46.77 -54.10 -88.63
C GLY A 509 45.26 -53.88 -88.63
N LYS A 510 44.51 -54.84 -89.19
CA LYS A 510 43.08 -54.82 -89.53
C LYS A 510 42.35 -55.93 -88.74
N GLY A 511 41.12 -55.67 -88.27
CA GLY A 511 40.16 -56.65 -87.71
C GLY A 511 40.10 -56.68 -86.17
N LYS A 512 39.14 -57.29 -85.48
CA LYS A 512 37.80 -57.87 -85.76
C LYS A 512 37.32 -58.44 -84.40
N ARG A 513 36.04 -58.22 -84.03
CA ARG A 513 35.18 -58.97 -83.08
C ARG A 513 35.44 -58.97 -81.56
N SER A 514 34.27 -59.00 -80.87
CA SER A 514 33.89 -59.69 -79.60
C SER A 514 34.54 -59.24 -78.29
N ALA A 515 33.94 -59.36 -77.11
CA ALA A 515 32.59 -59.56 -76.58
C ALA A 515 32.80 -59.80 -75.07
N ALA A 516 31.93 -59.25 -74.21
CA ALA A 516 31.67 -59.66 -72.81
C ALA A 516 32.90 -59.60 -71.84
N ALA A 517 32.81 -59.54 -70.52
CA ALA A 517 31.75 -59.56 -69.52
C ALA A 517 32.33 -58.96 -68.21
N ASP A 518 31.44 -58.66 -67.25
CA ASP A 518 31.65 -58.72 -65.78
C ASP A 518 32.61 -57.69 -65.15
N ASP A 519 32.35 -57.10 -63.98
CA ASP A 519 31.45 -57.51 -62.88
C ASP A 519 31.22 -56.32 -61.92
N ALA A 520 30.07 -56.39 -61.21
CA ALA A 520 29.72 -55.96 -59.83
C ALA A 520 30.21 -54.58 -59.26
N GLU A 521 29.53 -53.84 -58.36
CA GLU A 521 28.71 -54.26 -57.20
C GLU A 521 28.03 -53.04 -56.49
N GLY A 522 26.82 -53.21 -55.91
CA GLY A 522 26.21 -52.50 -54.74
C GLY A 522 25.81 -51.01 -54.83
N THR A 523 24.57 -50.50 -55.01
CA THR A 523 23.25 -50.58 -54.26
C THR A 523 23.28 -50.18 -52.75
N PRO A 524 22.17 -49.73 -52.07
CA PRO A 524 20.79 -49.47 -52.52
C PRO A 524 19.94 -48.30 -51.87
N ALA A 525 18.75 -48.06 -52.46
CA ALA A 525 17.42 -47.70 -51.88
C ALA A 525 17.18 -46.33 -51.19
N SER A 526 15.99 -45.68 -51.15
CA SER A 526 14.59 -46.13 -51.32
C SER A 526 13.61 -44.94 -51.49
N LYS A 527 12.48 -45.21 -52.19
CA LYS A 527 11.08 -44.67 -52.10
C LYS A 527 10.82 -43.16 -52.28
N LYS A 528 9.98 -42.67 -53.20
CA LYS A 528 8.62 -43.00 -53.75
C LYS A 528 7.47 -42.24 -53.06
N GLY A 529 6.75 -41.44 -53.86
CA GLY A 529 5.35 -41.00 -53.71
C GLY A 529 5.16 -39.65 -53.01
N ARG A 530 4.25 -38.75 -53.38
CA ARG A 530 3.07 -38.79 -54.26
C ARG A 530 2.58 -37.33 -54.46
N SER A 531 2.10 -37.00 -55.65
CA SER A 531 1.45 -35.72 -56.06
C SER A 531 0.10 -35.47 -55.33
N PRO A 532 -0.78 -34.51 -55.73
CA PRO A 532 -0.63 -33.17 -56.36
C PRO A 532 -1.53 -32.08 -55.69
N ALA A 533 -1.31 -30.78 -55.96
CA ALA A 533 -2.40 -29.78 -55.96
C ALA A 533 -2.01 -28.46 -56.66
N ALA A 534 -2.73 -28.18 -57.74
CA ALA A 534 -3.25 -26.88 -58.19
C ALA A 534 -2.44 -25.58 -58.01
N SER A 535 -2.04 -25.01 -59.16
CA SER A 535 -1.98 -23.58 -59.46
C SER A 535 -3.34 -22.88 -59.20
N PRO A 536 -3.46 -21.52 -59.09
CA PRO A 536 -2.74 -20.49 -59.86
C PRO A 536 -2.34 -19.23 -59.03
N LYS A 537 -1.61 -18.19 -59.47
CA LYS A 537 -1.77 -17.27 -60.62
C LYS A 537 -0.67 -16.19 -60.52
N GLU A 538 -0.22 -15.64 -61.66
CA GLU A 538 0.26 -14.25 -61.90
C GLU A 538 1.28 -13.59 -60.92
N ALA A 539 2.39 -12.95 -61.30
CA ALA A 539 2.91 -12.48 -62.57
C ALA A 539 4.38 -11.95 -62.40
N THR A 540 5.27 -12.25 -63.35
CA THR A 540 6.43 -11.43 -63.84
C THR A 540 7.53 -10.91 -62.84
N PRO A 541 8.73 -10.46 -63.30
CA PRO A 541 9.80 -11.27 -63.88
C PRO A 541 11.22 -10.99 -63.30
N LYS A 542 12.16 -11.90 -63.62
CA LYS A 542 13.61 -11.66 -63.84
C LYS A 542 14.50 -11.17 -62.68
N GLY A 543 15.33 -12.09 -62.18
CA GLY A 543 16.64 -11.82 -61.61
C GLY A 543 17.38 -13.13 -61.31
N LEU A 544 18.45 -13.42 -62.06
CA LEU A 544 19.20 -14.69 -62.02
C LEU A 544 19.96 -14.91 -60.70
N PRO A 545 20.24 -16.19 -60.34
CA PRO A 545 20.89 -16.60 -59.11
C PRO A 545 22.38 -16.93 -59.30
N LEU A 546 23.17 -16.76 -58.24
CA LEU A 546 24.38 -17.54 -57.92
C LEU A 546 24.53 -17.44 -56.40
N GLU A 547 24.35 -18.54 -55.65
CA GLU A 547 25.43 -19.48 -55.26
C GLU A 547 26.57 -18.72 -54.54
N GLU A 548 26.95 -18.97 -53.29
CA GLU A 548 27.00 -20.22 -52.52
C GLU A 548 26.77 -19.93 -51.03
N GLN A 549 26.14 -20.89 -50.34
CA GLN A 549 26.05 -20.94 -48.88
C GLN A 549 27.39 -21.42 -48.31
N GLU A 550 28.03 -20.61 -47.48
CA GLU A 550 29.02 -21.11 -46.51
C GLU A 550 28.42 -20.99 -45.11
N THR A 551 28.35 -22.14 -44.45
CA THR A 551 27.78 -22.37 -43.13
C THR A 551 28.78 -21.93 -42.06
N VAL A 552 28.33 -21.09 -41.11
CA VAL A 552 29.08 -20.75 -39.88
C VAL A 552 28.22 -21.19 -38.68
N PRO A 553 28.80 -21.84 -37.65
CA PRO A 553 28.03 -22.52 -36.62
C PRO A 553 27.45 -21.58 -35.57
N ALA A 554 26.36 -22.06 -34.97
CA ALA A 554 25.56 -21.43 -33.94
C ALA A 554 26.38 -20.94 -32.73
N ALA A 555 26.18 -19.66 -32.39
CA ALA A 555 26.52 -19.11 -31.09
C ALA A 555 25.31 -18.38 -30.51
N THR A 556 24.77 -18.98 -29.46
CA THR A 556 24.05 -18.43 -28.31
C THR A 556 23.87 -16.91 -28.25
N GLN A 557 22.62 -16.44 -28.27
CA GLN A 557 22.13 -15.27 -27.51
C GLN A 557 20.58 -15.35 -27.47
N VAL A 558 20.01 -15.67 -26.30
CA VAL A 558 19.50 -14.72 -25.28
C VAL A 558 18.29 -13.96 -25.82
N GLY A 559 17.11 -14.47 -25.49
CA GLY A 559 15.84 -13.81 -25.72
C GLY A 559 15.73 -12.54 -24.86
N LEU A 560 15.60 -11.41 -25.54
CA LEU A 560 14.92 -10.23 -25.05
C LEU A 560 13.71 -10.09 -25.99
N GLU A 561 12.56 -10.58 -25.53
CA GLU A 561 11.26 -10.31 -26.15
C GLU A 561 10.90 -8.85 -25.81
N GLU A 562 11.10 -7.96 -26.78
CA GLU A 562 10.41 -6.68 -26.87
C GLU A 562 9.24 -6.88 -27.83
N ASP A 563 8.03 -7.09 -27.30
CA ASP A 563 6.79 -7.02 -28.08
C ASP A 563 6.30 -5.57 -28.08
N ALA A 564 6.49 -4.92 -29.23
CA ALA A 564 5.79 -3.71 -29.63
C ALA A 564 4.76 -4.08 -30.71
N GLU A 565 3.50 -3.79 -30.40
CA GLU A 565 2.50 -3.15 -31.27
C GLU A 565 2.31 -3.65 -32.72
N ASP A 566 1.15 -4.28 -32.95
CA ASP A 566 0.29 -4.11 -34.14
C ASP A 566 -1.13 -3.87 -33.57
N ILE A 567 -1.69 -2.66 -33.59
CA ILE A 567 -2.43 -2.05 -34.71
C ILE A 567 -3.52 -2.98 -35.28
N GLU A 568 -4.72 -2.94 -34.67
CA GLU A 568 -6.01 -2.66 -35.34
C GLU A 568 -7.08 -2.21 -34.34
#